data_AF-B4W0W9-F1
#
_entry.id   AF-B4W0W9-F1
#
_cell.length_a   1.000
_cell.length_b   1.000
_cell.length_c   1.000
_cell.angle_alpha   90.00
_cell.angle_beta   90.00
_cell.angle_gamma   90.00
#
_symmetry.space_group_name_H-M   'P 1'
#
loop_
_entity.id
_entity.type
_entity.pdbx_description
1 polymer ?
#
loop_
_entity_poly.entity_id
_entity_poly.type
_entity_poly.pdbx_seq_one_letter_code
_entity_poly.pdbx_strand_id
1 'polypeptide(L)'
;MTSDNPNTGLPIKPIRYRDWLISTKMIDRRLWLRWQHPNENFARYSYPVTERGLTDSIRYARHLIDLTIELEEAESKAASSRD
;
A
#
# COMPACT_ATOMS: atom_id res chain seq x y z
N MET A 1 -7.38 -5.64 -32.98
CA MET A 1 -8.09 -6.22 -31.82
C MET A 1 -7.96 -5.23 -30.67
N THR A 2 -8.92 -4.32 -30.55
CA THR A 2 -9.02 -3.38 -29.44
C THR A 2 -9.65 -4.12 -28.27
N SER A 3 -8.83 -4.49 -27.29
CA SER A 3 -9.35 -5.04 -26.04
C SER A 3 -10.10 -3.93 -25.31
N ASP A 4 -11.42 -4.04 -25.31
CA ASP A 4 -12.33 -3.28 -24.46
C ASP A 4 -11.91 -3.47 -23.01
N ASN A 5 -11.26 -2.45 -22.47
CA ASN A 5 -10.90 -2.40 -21.06
C ASN A 5 -12.17 -1.95 -20.33
N PRO A 6 -12.87 -2.83 -19.59
CA PRO A 6 -14.02 -2.37 -18.82
C PRO A 6 -13.50 -1.34 -17.82
N ASN A 7 -14.13 -0.17 -17.84
CA ASN A 7 -13.95 0.91 -16.86
C ASN A 7 -14.21 0.41 -15.43
N THR A 8 -13.29 -0.34 -14.84
CA THR A 8 -13.11 -0.35 -13.40
C THR A 8 -12.35 0.92 -13.10
N GLY A 9 -13.03 1.96 -12.61
CA GLY A 9 -12.48 3.29 -12.24
C GLY A 9 -11.48 3.26 -11.07
N LEU A 10 -10.65 2.23 -11.05
CA LEU A 10 -9.69 1.90 -10.03
C LEU A 10 -8.30 2.25 -10.58
N PRO A 11 -7.52 3.09 -9.90
CA PRO A 11 -6.20 3.44 -10.37
C PRO A 11 -5.30 2.20 -10.34
N ILE A 12 -5.05 1.65 -11.53
CA ILE A 12 -3.97 0.66 -11.76
C ILE A 12 -2.60 1.34 -11.61
N LYS A 13 -2.56 2.67 -11.76
CA LYS A 13 -1.35 3.45 -11.56
C LYS A 13 -0.98 3.46 -10.07
N PRO A 14 0.32 3.35 -9.73
CA PRO A 14 0.77 3.56 -8.38
C PRO A 14 0.33 4.93 -7.86
N ILE A 15 -0.04 4.97 -6.59
CA ILE A 15 -0.43 6.17 -5.87
C ILE A 15 0.55 6.40 -4.71
N ARG A 16 0.81 7.67 -4.39
CA ARG A 16 1.59 8.04 -3.19
C ARG A 16 0.64 8.34 -2.04
N TYR A 17 1.02 7.93 -0.83
CA TYR A 17 0.31 8.25 0.40
C TYR A 17 1.33 8.45 1.53
N ARG A 18 1.43 9.67 2.07
CA ARG A 18 2.45 10.05 3.08
C ARG A 18 3.87 9.60 2.67
N ASP A 19 4.23 9.82 1.41
CA ASP A 19 5.50 9.39 0.78
C ASP A 19 5.70 7.87 0.60
N TRP A 20 4.79 7.04 1.11
CA TRP A 20 4.73 5.63 0.76
C TRP A 20 4.16 5.43 -0.64
N LEU A 21 4.66 4.42 -1.35
CA LEU A 21 4.14 4.05 -2.65
C LEU A 21 3.18 2.86 -2.50
N ILE A 22 1.92 3.06 -2.87
CA ILE A 22 0.92 1.99 -2.99
C ILE A 22 0.77 1.65 -4.47
N SER A 23 0.91 0.38 -4.83
CA SER A 23 0.82 -0.09 -6.21
C SER A 23 0.08 -1.41 -6.28
N THR A 24 -0.32 -1.80 -7.49
CA THR A 24 -0.87 -3.13 -7.74
C THR A 24 0.08 -3.98 -8.57
N LYS A 25 -0.09 -5.30 -8.48
CA LYS A 25 0.62 -6.28 -9.33
C LYS A 25 -0.29 -7.49 -9.55
N MET A 26 -0.25 -8.06 -10.74
CA MET A 26 -0.88 -9.36 -10.99
C MET A 26 0.09 -10.49 -10.58
N ILE A 27 -0.37 -11.39 -9.72
CA ILE A 27 0.37 -12.59 -9.28
C ILE A 27 -0.62 -13.75 -9.26
N ASP A 28 -0.29 -14.86 -9.93
CA ASP A 28 -1.15 -16.05 -10.05
C ASP A 28 -2.59 -15.74 -10.46
N ARG A 29 -2.74 -14.88 -11.48
CA ARG A 29 -4.03 -14.38 -12.01
C ARG A 29 -4.89 -13.63 -10.98
N ARG A 30 -4.34 -13.27 -9.83
CA ARG A 30 -4.98 -12.44 -8.81
C ARG A 30 -4.36 -11.06 -8.78
N LEU A 31 -5.17 -10.04 -8.50
CA LEU A 31 -4.67 -8.69 -8.26
C LEU A 31 -4.17 -8.60 -6.82
N TRP A 32 -2.95 -8.13 -6.64
CA TRP A 32 -2.34 -7.90 -5.34
C TRP A 32 -2.12 -6.41 -5.14
N LEU A 33 -2.42 -5.94 -3.94
CA LEU A 33 -1.97 -4.63 -3.49
C LEU A 33 -0.60 -4.76 -2.83
N ARG A 34 0.26 -3.79 -3.09
CA ARG A 34 1.61 -3.68 -2.52
C ARG A 34 1.79 -2.28 -1.96
N TRP A 35 2.47 -2.16 -0.84
CA TRP A 35 2.96 -0.87 -0.37
C TRP A 35 4.44 -0.93 -0.02
N GLN A 36 5.13 0.19 -0.25
CA GLN A 36 6.56 0.34 -0.13
C GLN A 36 6.87 1.56 0.72
N HIS A 37 7.70 1.33 1.75
CA HIS A 37 8.22 2.39 2.61
C HIS A 37 9.15 3.32 1.80
N PRO A 38 9.16 4.65 2.04
CA PRO A 38 9.98 5.60 1.27
C PRO A 38 11.48 5.29 1.27
N ASN A 39 11.99 4.73 2.38
CA ASN A 39 13.40 4.31 2.53
C ASN A 39 13.70 2.91 1.97
N GLU A 40 12.73 2.24 1.33
CA GLU A 40 12.92 0.92 0.74
C GLU A 40 12.91 0.99 -0.78
N ASN A 41 13.67 0.09 -1.43
CA ASN A 41 13.73 -0.01 -2.89
C ASN A 41 12.73 -1.02 -3.47
N PHE A 42 12.04 -1.78 -2.62
CA PHE A 42 11.05 -2.78 -3.01
C PHE A 42 9.88 -2.78 -2.02
N ALA A 43 8.71 -3.17 -2.50
CA ALA A 43 7.54 -3.31 -1.64
C ALA A 43 7.71 -4.54 -0.73
N ARG A 44 7.93 -4.31 0.57
CA ARG A 44 8.04 -5.37 1.58
C ARG A 44 6.70 -6.07 1.84
N TYR A 45 5.60 -5.33 1.72
CA TYR A 45 4.27 -5.81 2.10
C TYR A 45 3.35 -5.93 0.89
N SER A 46 2.66 -7.07 0.82
CA SER A 46 1.70 -7.33 -0.24
C SER A 46 0.60 -8.27 0.22
N TYR A 47 -0.60 -8.09 -0.31
CA TYR A 47 -1.74 -8.95 -0.02
C TYR A 47 -2.70 -8.99 -1.21
N PRO A 48 -3.44 -10.09 -1.38
CA PRO A 48 -4.43 -10.19 -2.44
C PRO A 48 -5.55 -9.17 -2.23
N VAL A 49 -5.97 -8.51 -3.31
CA VAL A 49 -7.19 -7.71 -3.31
C VAL A 49 -8.35 -8.65 -3.05
N THR A 50 -9.11 -8.34 -2.00
CA THR A 50 -10.21 -9.18 -1.53
C THR A 50 -11.47 -8.96 -2.36
N GLU A 51 -12.51 -9.75 -2.09
CA GLU A 51 -13.83 -9.61 -2.73
C GLU A 51 -14.49 -8.25 -2.49
N ARG A 52 -14.06 -7.52 -1.45
CA ARG A 52 -14.48 -6.13 -1.20
C ARG A 52 -13.91 -5.12 -2.22
N GLY A 53 -12.95 -5.56 -3.03
CA GLY A 53 -12.39 -4.80 -4.13
C GLY A 53 -11.19 -3.93 -3.75
N LEU A 54 -10.66 -3.24 -4.76
CA LEU A 54 -9.40 -2.50 -4.66
C LEU A 54 -9.52 -1.26 -3.77
N THR A 55 -10.64 -0.54 -3.79
CA THR A 55 -10.84 0.68 -2.99
C THR A 55 -10.72 0.38 -1.50
N ASP A 56 -11.40 -0.65 -1.02
CA ASP A 56 -11.34 -1.05 0.39
C ASP A 56 -9.97 -1.61 0.75
N SER A 57 -9.33 -2.33 -0.18
CA SER A 57 -7.95 -2.75 -0.01
C SER A 57 -7.04 -1.52 0.17
N ILE A 58 -7.09 -0.52 -0.71
CA ILE A 58 -6.31 0.72 -0.57
C ILE A 58 -6.60 1.44 0.76
N ARG A 59 -7.86 1.47 1.22
CA ARG A 59 -8.20 2.06 2.52
C ARG A 59 -7.51 1.33 3.66
N TYR A 60 -7.52 0.00 3.64
CA TYR A 60 -6.83 -0.83 4.63
C TYR A 60 -5.31 -0.61 4.61
N ALA A 61 -4.70 -0.48 3.42
CA ALA A 61 -3.29 -0.14 3.28
C ALA A 61 -2.92 1.18 3.93
N ARG A 62 -3.74 2.21 3.71
CA ARG A 62 -3.51 3.53 4.34
C ARG A 62 -3.56 3.44 5.85
N HIS A 63 -4.53 2.71 6.40
CA HIS A 63 -4.61 2.48 7.84
C HIS A 63 -3.35 1.81 8.40
N LEU A 64 -2.80 0.81 7.72
CA LEU A 64 -1.58 0.14 8.16
C LEU A 64 -0.34 1.02 8.02
N ILE A 65 -0.28 1.88 6.99
CA ILE A 65 0.77 2.89 6.85
C ILE A 65 0.70 3.89 8.01
N ASP A 66 -0.49 4.42 8.32
CA ASP A 66 -0.69 5.34 9.45
C ASP A 66 -0.23 4.71 10.76
N LEU A 67 -0.64 3.46 11.03
CA LEU A 67 -0.22 2.72 12.21
C LEU A 67 1.30 2.51 12.26
N THR A 68 1.93 2.23 11.12
CA THR A 68 3.39 2.04 11.05
C THR A 68 4.12 3.33 11.43
N ILE A 69 3.67 4.47 10.88
CA ILE A 69 4.23 5.79 11.20
C ILE A 69 4.07 6.10 12.70
N GLU A 70 2.89 5.85 13.27
CA GLU A 70 2.64 6.08 14.70
C GLU A 70 3.59 5.24 15.59
N LEU A 71 3.84 3.99 15.21
CA LEU A 71 4.76 3.10 15.92
C LEU A 71 6.21 3.58 15.81
N GLU A 72 6.66 3.96 14.62
CA GLU A 72 8.02 4.49 14.38
C GLU A 72 8.27 5.79 15.15
N GLU A 73 7.28 6.69 15.20
CA GLU A 73 7.34 7.92 15.99
C GLU A 73 7.38 7.64 17.49
N ALA A 74 6.57 6.68 17.97
CA ALA A 74 6.56 6.29 19.38
C ALA A 74 7.90 5.66 19.82
N GLU A 75 8.48 4.80 18.98
CA GLU A 75 9.80 4.22 19.21
C GLU A 75 10.89 5.30 19.25
N SER A 76 10.85 6.25 18.31
CA SER A 76 11.81 7.36 18.26
C SER A 76 11.75 8.25 19.51
N LYS A 77 10.54 8.55 20.00
CA LYS A 77 10.34 9.31 21.25
C LYS A 77 10.81 8.54 22.49
N ALA A 78 10.59 7.23 22.51
CA ALA A 78 11.05 6.38 23.60
C ALA A 78 12.59 6.28 23.64
N ALA A 79 13.25 6.28 22.48
CA ALA A 79 14.71 6.31 22.39
C ALA A 79 15.27 7.66 22.91
N SER A 80 14.70 8.79 22.48
CA SER A 80 15.18 10.13 22.88
C SER A 80 14.99 10.48 24.35
N SER A 81 14.15 9.75 25.09
CA SER A 81 13.91 9.98 26.53
C SER A 81 14.79 9.14 27.45
N ARG A 82 15.65 8.28 26.88
CA ARG A 82 16.61 7.43 27.61
C ARG A 82 18.03 8.01 27.66
N ASP A 83 18.28 9.10 26.93
CA ASP A 83 19.51 9.90 26.95
C ASP A 83 19.35 11.13 27.85
#